data_AF-A0A927AS09-F1
#
_entry.id   AF-A0A927AS09-F1
#
_cell.length_a   1.000
_cell.length_b   1.000
_cell.length_c   1.000
_cell.angle_alpha   90.00
_cell.angle_beta   90.00
_cell.angle_gamma   90.00
#
_symmetry.space_group_name_H-M   'P 1'
#
loop_
_entity.id
_entity.type
_entity.pdbx_description
1 polymer ?
#
loop_
_entity_poly.entity_id
_entity_poly.type
_entity_poly.pdbx_seq_one_letter_code
_entity_poly.pdbx_strand_id
1 'polypeptide(L)'
;MTIELYSVPVTDTSNVSDSPISNTTGELPEQEPEISPDNLLGSFDTREEALAFVENDTSANNQTITDSQTNSFDAYTHVELLTVTIRNEDQSTATKQYYLVNDEGY
;
A
#
# COMPACT_ATOMS: atom_id res chain seq x y z
N MET A 1 -4.31 16.84 -9.67
CA MET A 1 -3.79 15.47 -9.55
C MET A 1 -4.42 14.93 -8.31
N THR A 2 -5.09 13.80 -8.41
CA THR A 2 -5.81 13.19 -7.29
C THR A 2 -5.15 11.86 -6.98
N ILE A 3 -4.94 11.59 -5.71
CA ILE A 3 -4.38 10.35 -5.21
C ILE A 3 -5.51 9.55 -4.55
N GLU A 4 -5.76 8.37 -5.08
CA GLU A 4 -6.73 7.45 -4.51
C GLU A 4 -6.02 6.45 -3.60
N LEU A 5 -6.52 6.32 -2.37
CA LEU A 5 -6.00 5.38 -1.39
C LEU A 5 -6.86 4.13 -1.35
N TYR A 6 -6.25 2.97 -1.57
CA TYR A 6 -6.92 1.67 -1.51
C TYR A 6 -6.31 0.81 -0.40
N SER A 7 -7.15 0.05 0.30
CA SER A 7 -6.66 -0.99 1.22
C SER A 7 -6.14 -2.19 0.43
N VAL A 8 -4.96 -2.70 0.79
CA VAL A 8 -4.45 -3.96 0.24
C VAL A 8 -5.15 -5.12 0.95
N PRO A 9 -5.81 -6.05 0.24
CA PRO A 9 -6.36 -7.24 0.87
C PRO A 9 -5.22 -8.08 1.48
N VAL A 10 -5.43 -8.60 2.68
CA VAL A 10 -4.42 -9.38 3.44
C VAL A 10 -3.91 -10.65 2.73
N THR A 11 -4.50 -11.04 1.61
CA THR A 11 -4.04 -12.12 0.73
C THR A 11 -2.93 -11.70 -0.25
N ASP A 12 -2.75 -10.40 -0.49
CA ASP A 12 -1.75 -9.84 -1.41
C ASP A 12 -0.39 -9.55 -0.76
N THR A 13 -0.20 -9.91 0.51
CA THR A 13 1.12 -9.94 1.17
C THR A 13 2.04 -11.04 0.60
N SER A 14 1.69 -11.63 -0.55
CA SER A 14 2.41 -12.75 -1.15
C SER A 14 3.52 -12.22 -2.06
N ASN A 15 4.76 -12.32 -1.56
CA ASN A 15 6.04 -12.28 -2.28
C ASN A 15 6.70 -10.92 -2.52
N VAL A 16 7.16 -10.28 -1.44
CA VAL A 16 8.57 -9.84 -1.46
C VAL A 16 9.41 -11.11 -1.18
N SER A 17 9.50 -11.98 -2.17
CA SER A 17 10.30 -13.20 -2.05
C SER A 17 11.77 -12.80 -2.11
N ASP A 18 12.38 -12.64 -0.93
CA ASP A 18 13.82 -12.66 -0.76
C ASP A 18 14.32 -14.05 -1.17
N SER A 19 14.67 -14.25 -2.44
CA SER A 19 15.35 -15.45 -2.91
C SER A 19 16.08 -15.24 -4.24
N PRO A 20 17.40 -15.50 -4.30
CA PRO A 20 18.17 -15.47 -5.53
C PRO A 20 17.99 -16.80 -6.26
N ILE A 21 16.92 -16.96 -7.02
CA ILE A 21 16.74 -18.17 -7.83
C ILE A 21 16.27 -17.77 -9.22
N SER A 22 17.15 -18.00 -10.18
CA SER A 22 16.89 -17.95 -11.61
C SER A 22 15.60 -18.70 -11.94
N ASN A 23 14.57 -17.99 -12.41
CA ASN A 23 13.40 -18.63 -13.00
C ASN A 23 13.57 -18.69 -14.51
N THR A 24 13.85 -19.91 -14.97
CA THR A 24 13.79 -20.31 -16.38
C THR A 24 12.34 -20.60 -16.72
N THR A 25 11.65 -19.70 -17.42
CA THR A 25 10.45 -19.88 -18.28
C THR A 25 9.72 -18.53 -18.31
N GLY A 26 9.20 -18.10 -19.46
CA GLY A 26 8.65 -16.76 -19.67
C GLY A 26 7.39 -16.48 -18.84
N GLU A 27 7.58 -16.14 -17.57
CA GLU A 27 6.60 -15.49 -16.73
C GLU A 27 6.42 -14.06 -17.26
N LEU A 28 5.17 -13.72 -17.59
CA LEU A 28 4.78 -12.34 -17.88
C LEU A 28 5.21 -11.45 -16.71
N PRO A 29 5.59 -10.18 -16.96
CA PRO A 29 5.97 -9.26 -15.90
C PRO A 29 4.89 -9.22 -14.82
N GLU A 30 5.33 -8.99 -13.59
CA GLU A 30 4.53 -8.91 -12.36
C GLU A 30 3.17 -8.26 -12.67
N GLN A 31 2.09 -9.04 -12.51
CA GLN A 31 0.74 -8.58 -12.82
C GLN A 31 0.46 -7.31 -12.02
N GLU A 32 -0.11 -6.29 -12.67
CA GLU A 32 -0.60 -5.09 -12.01
C GLU A 32 -1.46 -5.49 -10.80
N PRO A 33 -1.33 -4.77 -9.66
CA PRO A 33 -2.05 -5.14 -8.46
C PRO A 33 -3.55 -5.04 -8.75
N GLU A 34 -4.32 -6.03 -8.30
CA GLU A 34 -5.77 -6.04 -8.52
C GLU A 34 -6.44 -5.00 -7.60
N ILE A 35 -6.42 -3.74 -8.02
CA ILE A 35 -7.04 -2.62 -7.30
C ILE A 35 -8.54 -2.68 -7.54
N SER A 36 -9.26 -3.16 -6.53
CA SER A 36 -10.72 -3.18 -6.55
C SER A 36 -11.31 -1.84 -6.07
N PRO A 37 -12.30 -1.26 -6.76
CA PRO A 37 -12.95 -0.02 -6.32
C PRO A 37 -13.70 -0.18 -5.00
N ASP A 38 -14.04 -1.41 -4.60
CA ASP A 38 -14.61 -1.73 -3.30
C ASP A 38 -13.64 -1.47 -2.13
N ASN A 39 -12.33 -1.46 -2.41
CA ASN A 39 -11.26 -1.20 -1.45
C ASN A 39 -10.87 0.28 -1.36
N LEU A 40 -11.56 1.19 -2.07
CA LEU A 40 -11.28 2.62 -2.05
C LEU A 40 -11.61 3.20 -0.66
N LEU A 41 -10.57 3.69 0.02
CA LEU A 41 -10.70 4.35 1.32
C LEU A 41 -11.02 5.84 1.16
N GLY A 42 -10.49 6.46 0.11
CA GLY A 42 -10.74 7.87 -0.19
C GLY A 42 -9.85 8.41 -1.30
N SER A 43 -10.15 9.65 -1.70
CA SER A 43 -9.38 10.40 -2.70
C SER A 43 -8.84 11.67 -2.05
N PHE A 44 -7.57 11.95 -2.30
CA PHE A 44 -6.79 13.01 -1.65
C PHE A 44 -6.06 13.85 -2.69
N ASP A 45 -5.81 15.12 -2.40
CA ASP A 45 -5.04 15.97 -3.30
C ASP A 45 -3.53 15.69 -3.19
N THR A 46 -3.07 15.18 -2.04
CA THR A 46 -1.66 14.90 -1.76
C THR A 46 -1.44 13.59 -1.01
N ARG A 47 -0.22 13.03 -1.14
CA ARG A 47 0.19 11.82 -0.42
C ARG A 47 0.25 12.05 1.09
N GLU A 48 0.61 13.26 1.52
CA GLU A 48 0.63 13.65 2.93
C GLU A 48 -0.76 13.59 3.55
N GLU A 49 -1.80 14.00 2.81
CA GLU A 49 -3.19 13.89 3.26
C GLU A 49 -3.67 12.43 3.33
N ALA A 50 -3.30 11.61 2.36
CA ALA A 50 -3.59 10.17 2.40
C ALA A 50 -2.92 9.49 3.61
N LEU A 51 -1.67 9.85 3.92
CA LEU A 51 -0.96 9.34 5.10
C LEU A 51 -1.62 9.83 6.40
N ALA A 52 -1.98 11.11 6.48
CA ALA A 52 -2.66 11.68 7.63
C ALA A 52 -4.02 11.01 7.89
N PHE A 53 -4.74 10.60 6.84
CA PHE A 53 -5.96 9.80 6.97
C PHE A 53 -5.67 8.43 7.60
N VAL A 54 -4.64 7.71 7.13
CA VAL A 54 -4.23 6.41 7.69
C VAL A 54 -3.77 6.55 9.14
N GLU A 55 -3.03 7.62 9.47
CA GLU A 55 -2.62 7.93 10.84
C GLU A 55 -3.82 8.19 11.76
N ASN A 56 -4.82 8.93 11.27
CA ASN A 56 -6.04 9.21 12.02
C ASN A 56 -6.86 7.95 12.25
N ASP A 57 -7.09 7.14 11.21
CA ASP A 57 -7.78 5.85 11.31
C ASP A 57 -7.06 4.90 12.29
N THR A 58 -5.73 4.82 12.20
CA THR A 58 -4.90 4.01 13.10
C THR A 58 -5.03 4.51 14.54
N SER A 59 -4.96 5.83 14.75
CA SER A 59 -5.11 6.44 16.07
C SER A 59 -6.52 6.27 16.65
N ALA A 60 -7.55 6.29 15.82
CA ALA A 60 -8.93 6.05 16.24
C ALA A 60 -9.14 4.62 16.78
N ASN A 61 -8.29 3.67 16.38
CA ASN A 61 -8.25 2.30 16.88
C ASN A 61 -7.32 2.10 18.10
N ASN A 62 -6.84 3.17 18.75
CA ASN A 62 -5.81 3.14 19.80
C ASN A 62 -4.49 2.49 19.35
N GLN A 63 -4.21 2.55 18.05
CA GLN A 63 -2.96 2.07 17.50
C GLN A 63 -2.05 3.25 17.15
N THR A 64 -0.76 3.01 16.95
CA THR A 64 0.20 4.07 16.58
C THR A 64 1.05 3.62 15.42
N ILE A 65 1.19 4.45 14.38
CA ILE A 65 2.14 4.20 13.30
C ILE A 65 3.55 4.45 13.84
N THR A 66 4.40 3.43 13.80
CA THR A 66 5.81 3.51 14.24
C THR A 66 6.78 3.68 13.09
N ASP A 67 6.39 3.24 11.89
CA ASP A 67 7.19 3.37 10.67
C ASP A 67 6.25 3.43 9.46
N SER A 68 6.64 4.20 8.44
CA SER A 68 5.92 4.32 7.19
C SER A 68 6.91 4.37 6.04
N GLN A 69 6.75 3.48 5.07
CA GLN A 69 7.57 3.43 3.86
C GLN A 69 6.66 3.47 2.65
N THR A 70 7.13 4.07 1.57
CA THR A 70 6.41 4.04 0.30
C THR A 70 7.36 3.69 -0.80
N ASN A 71 6.95 2.72 -1.61
CA ASN A 71 7.72 2.22 -2.74
C ASN A 71 6.85 2.31 -3.98
N SER A 72 7.39 2.75 -5.10
CA SER A 72 6.69 2.65 -6.39
C SER A 72 6.44 1.17 -6.70
N PHE A 73 5.22 0.82 -7.10
CA PHE A 73 4.89 -0.57 -7.45
C PHE A 73 5.64 -0.98 -8.73
N ASP A 74 5.64 -0.12 -9.74
CA ASP A 74 6.46 -0.27 -10.94
C ASP A 74 6.82 1.11 -11.52
N ALA A 75 7.90 1.21 -12.30
CA ALA A 75 8.34 2.47 -12.91
C ALA A 75 7.37 3.01 -13.98
N TYR A 76 6.47 2.16 -14.48
CA TYR A 76 5.49 2.48 -15.53
C TYR A 76 4.04 2.52 -15.02
N THR A 77 3.82 2.23 -13.74
CA THR A 77 2.49 2.34 -13.11
C THR A 77 2.45 3.60 -12.23
N HIS A 78 1.33 4.33 -12.27
CA HIS A 78 1.09 5.46 -11.37
C HIS A 78 0.65 4.98 -9.96
N VAL A 79 1.12 3.80 -9.56
CA VAL A 79 0.73 3.14 -8.31
C VAL A 79 1.94 3.10 -7.38
N GLU A 80 1.78 3.66 -6.20
CA GLU A 80 2.72 3.52 -5.09
C GLU A 80 2.13 2.58 -4.02
N LEU A 81 3.00 1.80 -3.39
CA LEU A 81 2.68 0.94 -2.26
C LEU A 81 3.14 1.61 -0.97
N LEU A 82 2.19 2.04 -0.14
CA LEU A 82 2.41 2.57 1.19
C LEU A 82 2.34 1.42 2.21
N THR A 83 3.47 1.11 2.83
CA THR A 83 3.59 0.14 3.92
C THR A 83 3.70 0.89 5.24
N VAL A 84 2.82 0.62 6.19
CA VAL A 84 2.86 1.19 7.53
C VAL A 84 3.02 0.09 8.58
N THR A 85 3.91 0.32 9.53
CA THR A 85 4.05 -0.54 10.70
C THR A 85 3.29 0.10 11.85
N ILE A 86 2.33 -0.64 12.38
CA ILE A 86 1.42 -0.21 13.41
C ILE A 86 1.74 -0.95 14.70
N ARG A 87 1.84 -0.21 15.81
CA ARG A 87 1.93 -0.76 17.15
C ARG A 87 0.55 -0.75 17.80
N ASN A 88 0.13 -1.91 18.28
CA ASN A 88 -1.11 -2.12 19.02
C ASN A 88 -0.93 -1.81 20.51
N GLU A 89 -2.03 -1.65 21.25
CA GLU A 89 -2.03 -1.47 22.71
C GLU A 89 -1.30 -2.61 23.45
N ASP A 90 -1.41 -3.84 22.94
CA ASP A 90 -0.72 -5.04 23.45
C ASP A 90 0.80 -5.05 23.15
N GLN A 91 1.35 -3.95 22.62
CA GLN A 91 2.73 -3.81 22.15
C GLN A 91 3.12 -4.70 20.96
N SER A 92 2.21 -5.56 20.50
CA SER A 92 2.33 -6.29 19.25
C SER A 92 2.38 -5.33 18.05
N THR A 93 3.25 -5.59 17.09
CA THR A 93 3.35 -4.83 15.84
C THR A 93 2.66 -5.56 14.70
N ALA A 94 1.95 -4.82 13.85
CA ALA A 94 1.33 -5.32 12.64
C ALA A 94 1.74 -4.45 11.46
N THR A 95 1.97 -5.07 10.31
CA THR A 95 2.22 -4.35 9.06
C THR A 95 0.90 -4.24 8.30
N LYS A 96 0.54 -3.04 7.87
CA LYS A 96 -0.55 -2.80 6.92
C LYS A 96 0.02 -2.18 5.65
N GLN A 97 -0.64 -2.47 4.53
CA GLN A 97 -0.25 -1.97 3.24
C GLN A 97 -1.45 -1.30 2.57
N TYR A 98 -1.18 -0.25 1.80
CA TYR A 98 -2.15 0.53 1.07
C TYR A 98 -1.60 0.84 -0.33
N TYR A 99 -2.45 0.82 -1.34
CA TYR A 99 -2.08 1.34 -2.67
C TYR A 99 -2.47 2.82 -2.75
N LEU A 100 -1.56 3.63 -3.30
CA LEU A 100 -1.75 5.02 -3.64
C LEU A 100 -1.73 5.11 -5.16
N VAL A 101 -2.88 5.35 -5.78
CA VAL A 101 -3.01 5.47 -7.24
C VAL A 101 -3.07 6.94 -7.59
N ASN A 102 -2.14 7.40 -8.41
CA ASN A 102 -2.18 8.76 -8.95
C ASN A 102 -3.08 8.76 -10.18
N ASP A 103 -4.28 9.32 -10.06
CA ASP A 103 -5.16 9.60 -11.18
C ASP A 103 -4.64 10.86 -11.89
N GLU A 104 -3.64 10.67 -12.75
CA GLU A 104 -3.32 11.62 -13.80
C GLU A 104 -4.28 11.36 -14.95
N GLY A 105 -5.52 11.88 -14.84
CA GLY A 105 -6.59 11.67 -15.80
C GLY A 105 -6.12 11.68 -17.26
N TYR A 106 -6.36 10.55 -17.94
CA TYR A 106 -6.06 10.33 -19.36
C TYR A 106 -6.91 11.20 -20.29
#